data_AF-A0A367KIX0-F1
#
_entry.id   AF-A0A367KIX0-F1
#
_cell.length_a   1.000
_cell.length_b   1.000
_cell.length_c   1.000
_cell.angle_alpha   90.00
_cell.angle_beta   90.00
_cell.angle_gamma   90.00
#
_symmetry.space_group_name_H-M   'P 1'
#
loop_
_entity.id
_entity.type
_entity.pdbx_description
1 polymer ?
#
loop_
_entity_poly.entity_id
_entity_poly.type
_entity_poly.pdbx_seq_one_letter_code
_entity_poly.pdbx_strand_id
1 'polypeptide(L)'
;THTHIDEFSTSNFVALTYPDANGVRTFVTPDSNSILRSVTRLSLEDIAKSLGWKVEERAVALKEVEEGKFEEVAACGTAAIITPVKKIVHGNQTIVIGSGEQTDIGEGFKKLYDAYRGIQSGDMEDTFGWMWPKEGL
;
A
#
# COMPACT_ATOMS: atom_id res chain seq x y z
N THR A 1 -8.26 -6.66 -21.33
CA THR A 1 -7.91 -8.07 -21.06
C THR A 1 -8.02 -8.46 -19.58
N HIS A 2 -8.38 -7.57 -18.64
CA HIS A 2 -8.51 -7.90 -17.20
C HIS A 2 -7.27 -8.59 -16.60
N THR A 3 -6.08 -8.27 -17.15
CA THR A 3 -4.81 -8.90 -16.77
C THR A 3 -3.92 -8.03 -15.89
N HIS A 4 -4.27 -6.74 -15.74
CA HIS A 4 -3.54 -5.78 -14.91
C HIS A 4 -4.48 -5.21 -13.85
N ILE A 5 -3.91 -4.89 -12.71
CA ILE A 5 -4.62 -4.29 -11.58
C ILE A 5 -4.53 -2.77 -11.73
N ASP A 6 -5.68 -2.11 -11.63
CA ASP A 6 -5.80 -0.65 -11.57
C ASP A 6 -6.04 -0.22 -10.12
N GLU A 7 -7.24 -0.47 -9.60
CA GLU A 7 -7.65 -0.08 -8.24
C GLU A 7 -8.79 -0.98 -7.70
N PHE A 8 -9.13 -0.79 -6.43
CA PHE A 8 -10.24 -1.45 -5.75
C PHE A 8 -11.40 -0.47 -5.56
N SER A 9 -12.18 -0.24 -6.63
CA SER A 9 -13.32 0.68 -6.63
C SER A 9 -12.94 2.06 -6.10
N THR A 10 -13.26 2.42 -4.86
CA THR A 10 -12.95 3.73 -4.27
C THR A 10 -11.58 3.82 -3.58
N SER A 11 -10.77 2.77 -3.68
CA SER A 11 -9.47 2.66 -3.00
C SER A 11 -8.39 2.20 -3.97
N ASN A 12 -7.17 2.72 -3.88
CA ASN A 12 -6.07 2.24 -4.72
C ASN A 12 -5.56 0.88 -4.24
N PHE A 13 -5.02 0.10 -5.18
CA PHE A 13 -4.20 -1.07 -4.87
C PHE A 13 -2.79 -0.62 -4.47
N VAL A 14 -2.27 -1.20 -3.39
CA VAL A 14 -0.87 -1.08 -3.00
C VAL A 14 -0.34 -2.44 -2.55
N ALA A 15 0.93 -2.71 -2.80
CA ALA A 15 1.60 -3.94 -2.39
C ALA A 15 3.00 -3.67 -1.86
N LEU A 16 3.48 -4.57 -1.00
CA LEU A 16 4.86 -4.62 -0.54
C LEU A 16 5.50 -5.93 -0.99
N THR A 17 6.69 -5.84 -1.58
CA THR A 17 7.53 -7.01 -1.80
C THR A 17 8.05 -7.55 -0.48
N TYR A 18 8.51 -8.80 -0.50
CA TYR A 18 9.41 -9.29 0.52
C TYR A 18 10.64 -8.37 0.64
N PRO A 19 11.24 -8.22 1.84
CA PRO A 19 12.50 -7.53 1.99
C PRO A 19 13.60 -8.18 1.15
N ASP A 20 14.45 -7.37 0.54
CA ASP A 20 15.66 -7.86 -0.12
C ASP A 20 16.74 -8.29 0.90
N ALA A 21 17.92 -8.67 0.42
CA ALA A 21 19.03 -9.12 1.27
C ALA A 21 19.50 -8.07 2.30
N ASN A 22 19.17 -6.78 2.10
CA ASN A 22 19.49 -5.70 3.04
C ASN A 22 18.30 -5.34 3.94
N GLY A 23 17.20 -6.10 3.88
CA GLY A 23 15.98 -5.81 4.62
C GLY A 23 15.12 -4.69 4.01
N VAL A 24 15.41 -4.27 2.77
CA VAL A 24 14.69 -3.18 2.11
C VAL A 24 13.49 -3.72 1.34
N ARG A 25 12.31 -3.13 1.58
CA ARG A 25 11.07 -3.46 0.87
C ARG A 25 10.87 -2.54 -0.34
N THR A 26 10.05 -2.99 -1.28
CA THR A 26 9.57 -2.15 -2.38
C THR A 26 8.07 -1.96 -2.27
N PHE A 27 7.64 -0.71 -2.20
CA PHE A 27 6.23 -0.31 -2.30
C PHE A 27 5.86 -0.24 -3.78
N VAL A 28 4.86 -1.02 -4.17
CA VAL A 28 4.42 -1.14 -5.57
C VAL A 28 2.98 -0.65 -5.67
N THR A 29 2.71 0.21 -6.65
CA THR A 29 1.36 0.67 -6.98
C THR A 29 1.18 0.75 -8.50
N PRO A 30 -0.03 0.52 -9.02
CA PRO A 30 -0.31 0.62 -10.45
C PRO A 30 0.02 2.00 -11.02
N ASP A 31 0.65 2.01 -12.19
CA ASP A 31 0.73 3.18 -13.08
C ASP A 31 -0.29 2.99 -14.19
N SER A 32 -1.40 3.72 -14.12
CA SER A 32 -2.52 3.58 -15.04
C SER A 32 -3.22 4.92 -15.25
N ASN A 33 -3.68 5.18 -16.46
CA ASN A 33 -4.39 6.43 -16.76
C ASN A 33 -5.85 6.44 -16.23
N SER A 34 -6.35 5.29 -15.80
CA SER A 34 -7.72 5.11 -15.28
C SER A 34 -7.83 5.17 -13.76
N ILE A 35 -6.71 5.18 -13.03
CA ILE A 35 -6.74 5.17 -11.56
C ILE A 35 -6.82 6.57 -10.97
N LEU A 36 -7.49 6.70 -9.84
CA LEU A 36 -7.48 7.94 -9.10
C LEU A 36 -6.11 8.14 -8.43
N ARG A 37 -5.51 9.32 -8.65
CA ARG A 37 -4.27 9.72 -7.98
C ARG A 37 -4.56 10.17 -6.53
N SER A 38 -4.76 9.20 -5.64
CA SER A 38 -5.12 9.43 -4.23
C SER A 38 -4.02 10.09 -3.42
N VAL A 39 -4.39 11.08 -2.60
CA VAL A 39 -3.50 11.69 -1.62
C VAL A 39 -2.98 10.67 -0.61
N THR A 40 -3.82 9.73 -0.16
CA THR A 40 -3.37 8.69 0.79
C THR A 40 -2.29 7.81 0.17
N ARG A 41 -2.45 7.41 -1.09
CA ARG A 41 -1.44 6.61 -1.82
C ARG A 41 -0.12 7.37 -1.91
N LEU A 42 -0.16 8.62 -2.34
CA LEU A 42 1.03 9.48 -2.48
C LEU A 42 1.75 9.68 -1.14
N SER A 43 1.02 9.94 -0.07
CA SER A 43 1.61 10.07 1.27
C SER A 43 2.24 8.77 1.76
N LEU A 44 1.63 7.61 1.48
CA LEU A 44 2.22 6.31 1.81
C LEU A 44 3.51 6.04 1.01
N GLU A 45 3.58 6.45 -0.25
CA GLU A 45 4.81 6.39 -1.05
C GLU A 45 5.93 7.24 -0.44
N ASP A 46 5.61 8.46 0.02
CA ASP A 46 6.60 9.35 0.64
C ASP A 46 7.09 8.85 2.00
N ILE A 47 6.20 8.26 2.81
CA ILE A 47 6.59 7.57 4.05
C ILE A 47 7.46 6.35 3.73
N ALA A 48 7.12 5.56 2.70
CA ALA A 48 7.94 4.42 2.31
C ALA A 48 9.37 4.86 1.95
N LYS A 49 9.51 5.95 1.18
CA LYS A 49 10.83 6.54 0.87
C LYS A 49 11.57 7.00 2.12
N SER A 50 10.89 7.62 3.10
CA SER A 50 11.54 8.08 4.34
C SER A 50 12.00 6.92 5.22
N LEU A 51 11.36 5.75 5.13
CA LEU A 51 11.82 4.49 5.74
C LEU A 51 12.99 3.82 4.97
N GLY A 52 13.48 4.44 3.90
CA GLY A 52 14.53 3.89 3.04
C GLY A 52 14.04 2.80 2.08
N TRP A 53 12.72 2.66 1.87
CA TRP A 53 12.16 1.69 0.94
C TRP A 53 12.15 2.23 -0.50
N LYS A 54 12.09 1.31 -1.45
CA LYS A 54 11.91 1.64 -2.87
C LYS A 54 10.43 1.88 -3.15
N VAL A 55 10.13 2.73 -4.13
CA VAL A 55 8.77 2.93 -4.64
C VAL A 55 8.78 2.67 -6.14
N GLU A 56 7.89 1.81 -6.60
CA GLU A 56 7.66 1.50 -8.01
C GLU A 56 6.20 1.80 -8.37
N GLU A 57 6.00 2.88 -9.14
CA GLU A 57 4.75 3.14 -9.85
C GLU A 57 4.89 2.52 -11.24
N ARG A 58 4.20 1.39 -11.49
CA ARG A 58 4.30 0.62 -12.73
C ARG A 58 3.05 -0.21 -12.97
N ALA A 59 2.86 -0.70 -14.20
CA ALA A 59 1.83 -1.71 -14.45
C ALA A 59 2.04 -2.94 -13.54
N VAL A 60 0.97 -3.38 -12.87
CA VAL A 60 0.97 -4.56 -11.98
C VAL A 60 0.13 -5.65 -12.63
N ALA A 61 0.77 -6.72 -13.08
CA ALA A 61 0.04 -7.85 -13.65
C ALA A 61 -0.62 -8.65 -12.54
N LEU A 62 -1.87 -9.09 -12.73
CA LEU A 62 -2.56 -9.95 -11.75
C LEU A 62 -1.76 -11.22 -11.45
N LYS A 63 -1.05 -11.73 -12.46
CA LYS A 63 -0.15 -12.88 -12.35
C LYS A 63 0.95 -12.71 -11.31
N GLU A 64 1.41 -11.49 -11.04
CA GLU A 64 2.41 -11.25 -9.98
C GLU A 64 1.84 -11.57 -8.59
N VAL A 65 0.55 -11.33 -8.40
CA VAL A 65 -0.17 -11.69 -7.17
C VAL A 65 -0.37 -13.20 -7.10
N GLU A 66 -0.76 -13.83 -8.22
CA GLU A 66 -0.92 -15.29 -8.34
C GLU A 66 0.37 -16.05 -8.05
N GLU A 67 1.51 -15.52 -8.52
CA GLU A 67 2.84 -16.08 -8.31
C GLU A 67 3.43 -15.77 -6.93
N GLY A 68 2.69 -15.04 -6.08
CA GLY A 68 3.11 -14.73 -4.71
C GLY A 68 4.30 -13.78 -4.63
N LYS A 69 4.46 -12.85 -5.58
CA LYS A 69 5.58 -11.88 -5.58
C LYS A 69 5.51 -10.85 -4.45
N PHE A 70 4.32 -10.61 -3.92
CA PHE A 70 4.07 -9.65 -2.86
C PHE A 70 3.89 -10.38 -1.52
N GLU A 71 4.55 -9.87 -0.48
CA GLU A 71 4.35 -10.34 0.89
C GLU A 71 3.02 -9.80 1.44
N GLU A 72 2.74 -8.52 1.15
CA GLU A 72 1.55 -7.84 1.62
C GLU A 72 0.84 -7.12 0.46
N VAL A 73 -0.49 -7.18 0.46
CA VAL A 73 -1.35 -6.39 -0.44
C VAL A 73 -2.41 -5.68 0.40
N ALA A 74 -2.74 -4.45 0.03
CA ALA A 74 -3.78 -3.68 0.69
C ALA A 74 -4.54 -2.78 -0.29
N ALA A 75 -5.74 -2.39 0.12
CA ALA A 75 -6.42 -1.24 -0.41
C ALA A 75 -6.04 0.00 0.42
N CYS A 76 -5.82 1.15 -0.21
CA CYS A 76 -5.57 2.40 0.52
C CYS A 76 -6.50 3.53 0.10
N GLY A 77 -6.86 4.39 1.06
CA GLY A 77 -7.73 5.54 0.83
C GLY A 77 -8.10 6.24 2.14
N THR A 78 -8.64 7.46 2.04
CA THR A 78 -8.83 8.38 3.18
C THR A 78 -9.57 7.76 4.37
N ALA A 79 -10.59 6.93 4.12
CA ALA A 79 -11.48 6.42 5.17
C ALA A 79 -10.79 5.47 6.15
N ALA A 80 -9.94 4.57 5.64
CA ALA A 80 -9.30 3.50 6.43
C ALA A 80 -7.78 3.56 6.41
N ILE A 81 -7.19 4.44 5.59
CA ILE A 81 -5.76 4.57 5.29
C ILE A 81 -5.22 3.34 4.59
N ILE A 82 -5.20 2.20 5.28
CA ILE A 82 -4.78 0.88 4.78
C ILE A 82 -5.79 -0.17 5.24
N THR A 83 -6.33 -0.93 4.29
CA THR A 83 -7.14 -2.10 4.51
C THR A 83 -6.45 -3.33 3.92
N PRO A 84 -5.95 -4.27 4.74
CA PRO A 84 -5.26 -5.46 4.24
C PRO A 84 -6.15 -6.31 3.32
N VAL A 85 -5.60 -6.78 2.21
CA VAL A 85 -6.25 -7.70 1.28
C VAL A 85 -5.64 -9.08 1.45
N LYS A 86 -6.48 -10.07 1.76
CA LYS A 86 -6.05 -11.46 1.99
C LYS A 86 -6.45 -12.42 0.89
N LYS A 87 -7.50 -12.07 0.14
CA LYS A 87 -8.00 -12.88 -0.98
C LYS A 87 -8.47 -11.95 -2.10
N ILE A 88 -8.13 -12.31 -3.33
CA ILE A 88 -8.65 -11.70 -4.55
C ILE A 88 -9.41 -12.78 -5.31
N VAL A 89 -10.67 -12.52 -5.64
CA VAL A 89 -11.48 -13.42 -6.46
C VAL A 89 -11.51 -12.88 -7.88
N HIS A 90 -11.03 -13.68 -8.83
CA HIS A 90 -11.02 -13.35 -10.25
C HIS A 90 -11.63 -14.51 -11.06
N GLY A 91 -12.85 -14.30 -11.56
CA GLY A 91 -13.63 -15.36 -12.20
C GLY A 91 -13.85 -16.54 -11.23
N ASN A 92 -13.38 -17.72 -11.62
CA ASN A 92 -13.47 -18.95 -10.81
C ASN A 92 -12.23 -19.20 -9.95
N GLN A 93 -11.24 -18.30 -9.98
CA GLN A 93 -10.01 -18.43 -9.21
C GLN A 93 -10.06 -17.55 -7.96
N THR A 94 -9.58 -18.12 -6.85
CA THR A 94 -9.34 -17.37 -5.61
C THR A 94 -7.84 -17.36 -5.37
N ILE A 95 -7.25 -16.17 -5.37
CA ILE A 95 -5.85 -15.93 -5.09
C ILE A 95 -5.75 -15.58 -3.62
N VAL A 96 -4.93 -16.32 -2.87
CA VAL A 96 -4.67 -16.07 -1.45
C VAL A 96 -3.37 -15.31 -1.32
N ILE A 97 -3.38 -14.20 -0.57
CA ILE A 97 -2.20 -13.37 -0.30
C ILE A 97 -1.53 -13.90 0.97
N GLY A 98 -0.21 -14.13 0.90
CA GLY A 98 0.56 -14.67 2.02
C GLY A 98 0.08 -16.06 2.46
N SER A 99 0.08 -16.32 3.77
CA SER A 99 -0.36 -17.62 4.32
C SER A 99 -1.88 -17.82 4.35
N GLY A 100 -2.68 -16.78 4.05
CA GLY A 100 -4.14 -16.84 4.08
C GLY A 100 -4.79 -16.90 5.47
N GLU A 101 -4.02 -17.10 6.54
CA GLU A 101 -4.51 -17.17 7.93
C GLU A 101 -4.39 -15.83 8.68
N GLN A 102 -3.59 -14.90 8.17
CA GLN A 102 -3.29 -13.66 8.87
C GLN A 102 -4.45 -12.67 8.72
N THR A 103 -5.25 -12.47 9.77
CA THR A 103 -6.35 -11.49 9.80
C THR A 103 -5.86 -10.06 9.94
N ASP A 104 -4.66 -9.88 10.46
CA ASP A 104 -4.13 -8.58 10.85
C ASP A 104 -3.31 -7.94 9.71
N ILE A 105 -3.09 -6.64 9.86
CA ILE A 105 -2.17 -5.87 9.03
C ILE A 105 -0.75 -6.46 9.14
N GLY A 106 -0.08 -6.64 7.99
CA GLY A 106 1.30 -7.13 7.98
C GLY A 106 2.27 -6.07 8.52
N GLU A 107 3.47 -6.50 8.91
CA GLU A 107 4.44 -5.62 9.59
C GLU A 107 4.85 -4.42 8.72
N GLY A 108 4.97 -4.60 7.42
CA GLY A 108 5.32 -3.57 6.47
C GLY A 108 4.23 -2.50 6.40
N PHE A 109 2.99 -2.89 6.11
CA PHE A 109 1.89 -1.92 6.09
C PHE A 109 1.59 -1.34 7.46
N LYS A 110 1.83 -2.08 8.55
CA LYS A 110 1.67 -1.55 9.91
C LYS A 110 2.62 -0.37 10.15
N LYS A 111 3.88 -0.48 9.74
CA LYS A 111 4.85 0.62 9.86
C LYS A 111 4.39 1.87 9.11
N LEU A 112 3.87 1.70 7.89
CA LEU A 112 3.34 2.81 7.10
C LEU A 112 2.08 3.41 7.75
N TYR A 113 1.16 2.58 8.23
CA TYR A 113 -0.05 3.01 8.92
C TYR A 113 0.26 3.79 10.19
N ASP A 114 1.15 3.27 11.04
CA ASP A 114 1.52 3.89 12.30
C ASP A 114 2.19 5.26 12.05
N ALA A 115 3.08 5.36 11.06
CA ALA A 115 3.72 6.63 10.69
C ALA A 115 2.69 7.65 10.14
N TYR A 116 1.82 7.22 9.23
CA TYR A 116 0.77 8.07 8.66
C TYR A 116 -0.17 8.57 9.75
N ARG A 117 -0.65 7.67 10.63
CA ARG A 117 -1.52 8.04 11.76
C ARG A 117 -0.81 8.93 12.76
N GLY A 118 0.44 8.65 13.09
CA GLY A 118 1.24 9.45 14.01
C GLY A 118 1.42 10.89 13.54
N ILE A 119 1.65 11.08 12.23
CA ILE A 119 1.67 12.44 11.64
C ILE A 119 0.29 13.10 11.76
N GLN A 120 -0.79 12.37 11.43
CA GLN A 120 -2.15 12.90 11.52
C GLN A 120 -2.60 13.29 12.94
N SER A 121 -2.15 12.55 13.96
CA SER A 121 -2.49 12.81 15.36
C SER A 121 -1.56 13.81 16.03
N GLY A 122 -0.42 14.14 15.41
CA GLY A 122 0.63 14.96 16.01
C GLY A 122 1.56 14.19 16.96
N ASP A 123 1.47 12.86 17.00
CA ASP A 123 2.37 12.00 17.78
C ASP A 123 3.76 11.84 17.12
N MET A 124 3.86 12.16 15.82
CA MET A 124 5.12 12.20 15.07
C MET A 124 5.30 13.55 14.38
N GLU A 125 6.56 13.96 14.21
CA GLU A 125 6.90 15.18 13.49
C GLU A 125 6.46 15.08 12.01
N ASP A 126 5.71 16.08 11.57
CA ASP A 126 5.33 16.24 10.17
C ASP A 126 6.49 16.81 9.34
N THR A 127 7.43 15.94 8.99
CA THR A 127 8.58 16.30 8.13
C THR A 127 8.19 16.60 6.68
N PHE A 128 6.95 16.30 6.28
CA PHE A 128 6.45 16.50 4.92
C PHE A 128 5.63 17.79 4.75
N GLY A 129 5.19 18.41 5.85
CA GLY A 129 4.38 19.63 5.84
C GLY A 129 2.94 19.40 5.35
N TRP A 130 2.34 18.25 5.66
CA TRP A 130 0.97 17.88 5.30
C TRP A 130 -0.10 18.44 6.25
N MET A 131 0.25 18.70 7.51
CA MET A 131 -0.70 19.06 8.55
C MET A 131 -1.05 20.55 8.52
N TRP A 132 -2.35 20.84 8.67
CA TRP A 132 -2.87 22.20 8.74
C TRP A 132 -3.97 22.33 9.82
N PRO A 133 -3.94 23.37 10.68
CA PRO A 133 -2.85 24.36 10.81
C PRO A 133 -1.57 23.68 11.30
N LYS A 134 -0.41 24.29 11.01
CA LYS A 134 0.91 23.69 11.27
C LYS A 134 1.13 23.43 12.76
N GLU A 135 0.48 24.21 13.61
CA GLU A 135 0.56 24.13 15.07
C GLU A 135 -0.34 23.04 15.69
N GLY A 136 -1.15 22.34 14.88
CA GLY A 136 -2.24 21.49 15.35
C GLY A 136 -3.50 22.28 15.67
N LEU A 137 -4.64 21.58 15.81
CA LEU A 137 -5.91 22.19 16.21
C LEU A 137 -5.88 22.70 17.66
#